data_AF-A0AAW4CGJ5-F1
#
_entry.id   AF-A0AAW4CGJ5-F1
#
_cell.length_a   1.000
_cell.length_b   1.000
_cell.length_c   1.000
_cell.angle_alpha   90.00
_cell.angle_beta   90.00
_cell.angle_gamma   90.00
#
_symmetry.space_group_name_H-M   'P 1'
#
loop_
_entity.id
_entity.type
_entity.pdbx_description
1 polymer ?
#
loop_
_entity_poly.entity_id
_entity_poly.type
_entity_poly.pdbx_seq_one_letter_code
_entity_poly.pdbx_strand_id
1 'polypeptide(L)'
;MKLQICASNALNKYLKADLPRLPHESGKQAGVNTLISNTSCFNWQLQIIDNSYKSREKTIIVCEANSRFTFFIPVNFKLSQEELTQHFAYEWQLILAQTLEKYKLIPRSDIAVLLSELSKIEFTPHWVKNTDLSISGHISDAALWVTQTLKEEGFYELPKDLAIELAVYLNTQPKRITNKATARKEKFTPIERLLSYCQSLITNRQRDHGQSNEIVDTSNIINFSDYRKG
;
A
#
# COMPACT_ATOMS: atom_id res chain seq x y z
N MET A 1 -4.42 -10.98 -7.55
CA MET A 1 -3.09 -10.46 -7.14
C MET A 1 -2.89 -10.72 -5.65
N LYS A 2 -1.71 -11.16 -5.22
CA LYS A 2 -1.44 -11.38 -3.78
C LYS A 2 -1.25 -10.04 -3.07
N LEU A 3 -2.04 -9.77 -2.04
CA LEU A 3 -1.85 -8.64 -1.13
C LEU A 3 -1.18 -9.15 0.15
N GLN A 4 0.14 -9.03 0.23
CA GLN A 4 0.92 -9.57 1.35
C GLN A 4 1.06 -8.55 2.48
N ILE A 5 0.45 -8.87 3.62
CA ILE A 5 0.39 -8.04 4.82
C ILE A 5 1.39 -8.60 5.84
N CYS A 6 2.50 -7.90 6.01
CA CYS A 6 3.60 -8.32 6.88
C CYS A 6 3.48 -7.67 8.25
N ALA A 7 3.01 -8.42 9.24
CA ALA A 7 2.95 -7.95 10.61
C ALA A 7 4.33 -8.05 11.29
N SER A 8 4.73 -7.00 11.99
CA SER A 8 5.86 -7.10 12.92
C SER A 8 5.56 -8.04 14.08
N ASN A 9 6.60 -8.46 14.80
CA ASN A 9 6.43 -9.28 16.01
C ASN A 9 5.52 -8.61 17.05
N ALA A 10 5.60 -7.29 17.19
CA ALA A 10 4.77 -6.53 18.12
C ALA A 10 3.29 -6.56 17.71
N LEU A 11 3.00 -6.33 16.43
CA LEU A 11 1.63 -6.38 15.92
C LEU A 11 1.05 -7.79 15.99
N ASN A 12 1.83 -8.82 15.62
CA ASN A 12 1.39 -10.21 15.73
C ASN A 12 0.98 -10.58 17.17
N LYS A 13 1.79 -10.15 18.16
CA LYS A 13 1.48 -10.32 19.59
C LYS A 13 0.22 -9.55 19.99
N TYR A 14 0.07 -8.31 19.52
CA TYR A 14 -1.09 -7.48 19.82
C TYR A 14 -2.40 -8.11 19.32
N LEU A 15 -2.41 -8.60 18.07
CA LEU A 15 -3.55 -9.28 17.46
C LEU A 15 -3.83 -10.66 18.08
N LYS A 16 -2.90 -11.19 18.89
CA LYS A 16 -2.90 -12.59 19.36
C LYS A 16 -3.01 -13.59 18.20
N ALA A 17 -2.42 -13.24 17.07
CA ALA A 17 -2.43 -14.06 15.87
C ALA A 17 -1.24 -15.05 15.87
N ASP A 18 -1.43 -16.23 15.29
CA ASP A 18 -0.36 -17.18 15.03
C ASP A 18 0.05 -17.17 13.55
N LEU A 19 0.60 -16.03 13.11
CA LEU A 19 0.92 -15.84 11.70
C LEU A 19 2.15 -16.66 11.27
N PRO A 20 2.08 -17.28 10.08
CA PRO A 20 3.22 -17.99 9.52
C PRO A 20 4.38 -17.00 9.26
N ARG A 21 5.61 -17.45 9.45
CA ARG A 21 6.79 -16.65 9.12
C ARG A 21 7.04 -16.69 7.62
N LEU A 22 7.49 -15.57 7.05
CA LEU A 22 7.97 -15.58 5.68
C LEU A 22 9.18 -16.54 5.58
N PRO A 23 9.22 -17.46 4.59
CA PRO A 23 10.36 -18.33 4.37
C PRO A 23 11.67 -17.54 4.27
N HIS A 24 12.77 -18.12 4.74
CA HIS A 24 14.10 -17.52 4.68
C HIS A 24 15.10 -18.56 4.18
N GLU A 25 16.12 -18.09 3.48
CA GLU A 25 17.25 -18.94 3.08
C GLU A 25 18.08 -19.32 4.31
N SER A 26 18.69 -20.51 4.28
CA SER A 26 19.61 -20.98 5.31
C SER A 26 20.72 -19.95 5.57
N GLY A 27 20.87 -19.54 6.83
CA GLY A 27 21.87 -18.55 7.25
C GLY A 27 21.38 -17.09 7.29
N LYS A 28 20.16 -16.80 6.80
CA LYS A 28 19.51 -15.48 7.01
C LYS A 28 18.65 -15.48 8.27
N GLN A 29 18.53 -14.33 8.91
CA GLN A 29 17.67 -14.19 10.09
C GLN A 29 16.20 -14.39 9.71
N ALA A 30 15.56 -15.38 10.31
CA ALA A 30 14.15 -15.69 10.07
C ALA A 30 13.25 -14.48 10.37
N GLY A 31 12.35 -14.16 9.44
CA GLY A 31 11.38 -13.07 9.61
C GLY A 31 11.97 -11.67 9.43
N VAL A 32 13.15 -11.54 8.81
CA VAL A 32 13.80 -10.25 8.49
C VAL A 32 14.12 -10.17 6.99
N ASN A 33 13.14 -10.56 6.17
CA ASN A 33 13.28 -10.58 4.72
C ASN A 33 12.97 -9.21 4.12
N THR A 34 13.71 -8.84 3.06
CA THR A 34 13.38 -7.65 2.27
C THR A 34 12.08 -7.90 1.48
N LEU A 35 11.15 -6.95 1.56
CA LEU A 35 9.89 -6.98 0.84
C LEU A 35 10.04 -6.26 -0.50
N ILE A 36 9.43 -6.82 -1.55
CA ILE A 36 9.47 -6.26 -2.90
C ILE A 36 8.07 -6.39 -3.50
N SER A 37 7.45 -5.25 -3.83
CA SER A 37 6.21 -5.23 -4.59
C SER A 37 6.48 -5.36 -6.08
N ASN A 38 5.73 -6.23 -6.75
CA ASN A 38 5.84 -6.50 -8.19
C ASN A 38 4.44 -6.72 -8.79
N THR A 39 4.36 -7.26 -10.00
CA THR A 39 3.08 -7.46 -10.71
C THR A 39 2.18 -8.52 -10.07
N SER A 40 2.74 -9.47 -9.31
CA SER A 40 1.98 -10.57 -8.71
C SER A 40 1.75 -10.40 -7.20
N CYS A 41 2.59 -9.62 -6.53
CA CYS A 41 2.59 -9.47 -5.07
C CYS A 41 2.72 -8.00 -4.66
N PHE A 42 1.73 -7.50 -3.92
CA PHE A 42 1.71 -6.16 -3.34
C PHE A 42 2.06 -6.25 -1.85
N ASN A 43 3.22 -5.76 -1.46
CA ASN A 43 3.78 -5.98 -0.12
C ASN A 43 3.67 -4.75 0.77
N TRP A 44 3.17 -4.98 1.98
CA TRP A 44 3.00 -3.96 3.00
C TRP A 44 3.57 -4.43 4.33
N GLN A 45 4.23 -3.53 5.07
CA GLN A 45 4.69 -3.78 6.42
C GLN A 45 3.87 -2.97 7.42
N LEU A 46 3.39 -3.66 8.46
CA LEU A 46 2.56 -3.07 9.50
C LEU A 46 3.28 -3.18 10.85
N GLN A 47 3.38 -2.06 11.56
CA GLN A 47 3.92 -2.00 12.91
C GLN A 47 2.97 -1.24 13.82
N ILE A 48 2.72 -1.78 15.02
CA ILE A 48 1.97 -1.08 16.06
C ILE A 48 2.93 -0.32 16.97
N ILE A 49 2.56 0.90 17.33
CA ILE A 49 3.25 1.74 18.30
C ILE A 49 2.30 2.16 19.42
N ASP A 50 2.87 2.44 20.59
CA ASP A 50 2.15 3.16 21.63
C ASP A 50 2.18 4.66 21.31
N ASN A 51 1.05 5.35 21.41
CA ASN A 51 0.98 6.79 21.14
C ASN A 51 1.75 7.62 22.18
N SER A 52 1.80 7.11 23.41
CA SER A 52 2.62 7.61 24.50
C SER A 52 3.12 6.42 25.33
N TYR A 53 4.11 6.62 26.20
CA TYR A 53 4.68 5.52 26.99
C TYR A 53 3.59 4.77 27.78
N LYS A 54 3.37 3.50 27.44
CA LYS A 54 2.33 2.62 28.03
C LYS A 54 0.89 3.11 27.83
N SER A 55 0.62 3.94 26.81
CA SER A 55 -0.76 4.37 26.47
C SER A 55 -1.64 3.17 26.12
N ARG A 56 -2.93 3.29 26.40
CA ARG A 56 -3.94 2.33 25.92
C ARG A 56 -4.16 2.50 24.42
N GLU A 57 -4.13 3.75 23.97
CA GLU A 57 -4.26 4.21 22.60
C GLU A 57 -3.00 3.85 21.82
N LYS A 58 -3.20 3.25 20.65
CA LYS A 58 -2.12 2.79 19.79
C LYS A 58 -2.37 3.25 18.37
N THR A 59 -1.32 3.26 17.59
CA THR A 59 -1.41 3.53 16.16
C THR A 59 -0.70 2.41 15.42
N ILE A 60 -1.36 1.83 14.41
CA ILE A 60 -0.71 0.96 13.45
C ILE A 60 -0.21 1.83 12.31
N ILE A 61 1.09 1.77 12.06
CA ILE A 61 1.74 2.42 10.93
C ILE A 61 1.86 1.38 9.82
N VAL A 62 1.36 1.73 8.64
CA VAL A 62 1.30 0.87 7.48
C VAL A 62 2.19 1.48 6.41
N CYS A 63 3.16 0.71 5.89
CA CYS A 63 4.08 1.20 4.87
C CYS A 63 4.23 0.22 3.71
N GLU A 64 4.03 0.72 2.50
CA GLU A 64 4.22 -0.06 1.27
C GLU A 64 5.71 -0.27 0.98
N ALA A 65 6.08 -1.46 0.50
CA ALA A 65 7.47 -1.88 0.40
C ALA A 65 8.29 -1.09 -0.64
N ASN A 66 7.72 -0.79 -1.81
CA ASN A 66 8.44 -0.19 -2.93
C ASN A 66 8.43 1.35 -2.90
N SER A 67 7.25 1.92 -2.76
CA SER A 67 6.94 3.36 -2.73
C SER A 67 7.18 4.00 -1.39
N ARG A 68 7.30 3.22 -0.30
CA ARG A 68 7.32 3.76 1.07
C ARG A 68 6.13 4.66 1.36
N PHE A 69 5.02 4.46 0.63
CA PHE A 69 3.76 5.12 0.90
C PHE A 69 3.26 4.67 2.26
N THR A 70 2.90 5.61 3.11
CA THR A 70 2.63 5.38 4.53
C THR A 70 1.25 5.90 4.90
N PHE A 71 0.50 5.15 5.68
CA PHE A 71 -0.72 5.61 6.32
C PHE A 71 -0.87 5.03 7.72
N PHE A 72 -1.87 5.50 8.44
CA PHE A 72 -2.05 5.21 9.86
C PHE A 72 -3.45 4.65 10.11
N ILE A 73 -3.53 3.66 11.00
CA ILE A 73 -4.78 3.12 11.52
C ILE A 73 -4.76 3.36 13.03
N PRO A 74 -5.54 4.33 13.54
CA PRO A 74 -5.74 4.51 14.97
C PRO A 74 -6.40 3.27 15.59
N VAL A 75 -5.94 2.85 16.77
CA VAL A 75 -6.42 1.66 17.46
C VAL A 75 -6.88 2.03 18.86
N ASN A 76 -8.20 2.19 18.99
CA ASN A 76 -8.86 2.59 20.24
C ASN A 76 -9.44 1.40 21.00
N PHE A 77 -9.69 0.29 20.29
CA PHE A 77 -10.20 -0.95 20.83
C PHE A 77 -9.40 -2.12 20.29
N LYS A 78 -9.52 -3.28 20.95
CA LYS A 78 -8.87 -4.49 20.48
C LYS A 78 -9.37 -4.84 19.07
N LEU A 79 -8.45 -4.89 18.12
CA LEU A 79 -8.73 -5.20 16.72
C LEU A 79 -8.40 -6.66 16.41
N SER A 80 -9.30 -7.37 15.73
CA SER A 80 -9.03 -8.67 15.11
C SER A 80 -8.20 -8.54 13.83
N GLN A 81 -7.67 -9.66 13.33
CA GLN A 81 -6.96 -9.70 12.06
C GLN A 81 -7.91 -9.39 10.89
N GLU A 82 -9.14 -9.88 10.95
CA GLU A 82 -10.18 -9.70 9.94
C GLU A 82 -10.60 -8.24 9.85
N GLU A 83 -10.91 -7.59 10.98
CA GLU A 83 -11.21 -6.16 11.04
C GLU A 83 -10.04 -5.35 10.48
N LEU A 84 -8.81 -5.63 10.92
CA LEU A 84 -7.63 -4.93 10.41
C LEU A 84 -7.46 -5.10 8.90
N THR A 85 -7.81 -6.26 8.35
CA THR A 85 -7.77 -6.51 6.90
C THR A 85 -8.79 -5.64 6.16
N GLN A 86 -10.00 -5.50 6.69
CA GLN A 86 -11.04 -4.65 6.11
C GLN A 86 -10.65 -3.17 6.17
N HIS A 87 -10.19 -2.70 7.32
CA HIS A 87 -9.68 -1.35 7.50
C HIS A 87 -8.54 -1.07 6.52
N PHE A 88 -7.55 -1.98 6.45
CA PHE A 88 -6.44 -1.86 5.51
C PHE A 88 -6.93 -1.70 4.07
N ALA A 89 -7.83 -2.59 3.60
CA ALA A 89 -8.28 -2.64 2.20
C ALA A 89 -8.94 -1.34 1.72
N TYR A 90 -9.63 -0.64 2.64
CA TYR A 90 -10.25 0.65 2.38
C TYR A 90 -9.26 1.82 2.54
N GLU A 91 -8.52 1.85 3.65
CA GLU A 91 -7.71 3.02 4.04
C GLU A 91 -6.59 3.31 3.05
N TRP A 92 -5.91 2.30 2.49
CA TRP A 92 -4.82 2.59 1.53
C TRP A 92 -5.33 3.29 0.26
N GLN A 93 -6.54 2.96 -0.20
CA GLN A 93 -7.17 3.58 -1.38
C GLN A 93 -7.66 4.99 -1.07
N LEU A 94 -8.25 5.18 0.11
CA LEU A 94 -8.67 6.50 0.59
C LEU A 94 -7.47 7.45 0.66
N ILE A 95 -6.38 7.04 1.30
CA ILE A 95 -5.21 7.87 1.48
C ILE A 95 -4.50 8.12 0.14
N LEU A 96 -4.49 7.14 -0.77
CA LEU A 96 -4.02 7.35 -2.14
C LEU A 96 -4.81 8.48 -2.82
N ALA A 97 -6.14 8.41 -2.80
CA ALA A 97 -7.02 9.41 -3.42
C ALA A 97 -6.81 10.81 -2.82
N GLN A 98 -6.83 10.91 -1.49
CA GLN A 98 -6.61 12.16 -0.75
C GLN A 98 -5.24 12.78 -1.05
N THR A 99 -4.20 11.94 -1.11
CA THR A 99 -2.84 12.41 -1.41
C THR A 99 -2.74 12.89 -2.86
N LEU A 100 -3.33 12.17 -3.83
CA LEU A 100 -3.35 12.60 -5.23
C LEU A 100 -4.11 13.92 -5.43
N GLU A 101 -5.24 14.10 -4.76
CA GLU A 101 -6.04 15.32 -4.83
C GLU A 101 -5.28 16.53 -4.24
N LYS A 102 -4.66 16.36 -3.07
CA LYS A 102 -3.90 17.43 -2.41
C LYS A 102 -2.59 17.75 -3.13
N TYR A 103 -1.87 16.74 -3.63
CA TYR A 103 -0.60 16.91 -4.33
C TYR A 103 -0.76 17.29 -5.81
N LYS A 104 -1.97 17.15 -6.37
CA LYS A 104 -2.35 17.57 -7.74
C LYS A 104 -1.49 16.94 -8.84
N LEU A 105 -1.10 15.67 -8.68
CA LEU A 105 -0.33 14.96 -9.71
C LEU A 105 -1.14 14.65 -10.96
N ILE A 106 -2.44 14.39 -10.80
CA ILE A 106 -3.37 14.07 -11.88
C ILE A 106 -4.70 14.78 -11.63
N PRO A 107 -5.50 15.05 -12.67
CA PRO A 107 -6.86 15.57 -12.54
C PRO A 107 -7.74 14.71 -11.64
N ARG A 108 -8.72 15.32 -10.96
CA ARG A 108 -9.66 14.59 -10.09
C ARG A 108 -10.48 13.54 -10.84
N SER A 109 -10.83 13.79 -12.10
CA SER A 109 -11.45 12.80 -12.99
C SER A 109 -10.59 11.54 -13.11
N ASP A 110 -9.29 11.71 -13.24
CA ASP A 110 -8.34 10.63 -13.49
C ASP A 110 -8.07 9.84 -12.21
N ILE A 111 -8.19 10.46 -11.03
CA ILE A 111 -8.20 9.76 -9.74
C ILE A 111 -9.38 8.80 -9.68
N ALA A 112 -10.59 9.24 -10.08
CA ALA A 112 -11.77 8.38 -10.07
C ALA A 112 -11.62 7.20 -11.04
N VAL A 113 -11.08 7.45 -12.25
CA VAL A 113 -10.77 6.40 -13.23
C VAL A 113 -9.73 5.42 -12.66
N LEU A 114 -8.65 5.92 -12.07
CA LEU A 114 -7.60 5.11 -11.46
C LEU A 114 -8.18 4.16 -10.39
N LEU A 115 -8.99 4.68 -9.46
CA LEU A 115 -9.61 3.87 -8.42
C LEU A 115 -10.59 2.85 -9.00
N SER A 116 -11.36 3.23 -10.01
CA SER A 116 -12.28 2.31 -10.70
C SER A 116 -11.55 1.18 -11.43
N GLU A 117 -10.35 1.41 -11.96
CA GLU A 117 -9.56 0.34 -12.58
C GLU A 117 -8.87 -0.53 -11.53
N LEU A 118 -8.39 0.06 -10.44
CA LEU A 118 -7.82 -0.67 -9.30
C LEU A 118 -8.86 -1.59 -8.63
N SER A 119 -10.11 -1.15 -8.51
CA SER A 119 -11.18 -1.96 -7.88
C SER A 119 -11.51 -3.23 -8.66
N LYS A 120 -11.16 -3.28 -9.94
CA LYS A 120 -11.32 -4.47 -10.79
C LYS A 120 -10.17 -5.47 -10.61
N ILE A 121 -9.10 -5.12 -9.90
CA ILE A 121 -8.03 -6.03 -9.52
C ILE A 121 -8.43 -6.71 -8.21
N GLU A 122 -8.53 -8.04 -8.23
CA GLU A 122 -8.75 -8.80 -7.01
C GLU A 122 -7.46 -8.84 -6.17
N PHE A 123 -7.49 -8.15 -5.02
CA PHE A 123 -6.41 -8.19 -4.03
C PHE A 123 -6.72 -9.23 -2.96
N THR A 124 -6.07 -10.38 -3.01
CA THR A 124 -6.28 -11.48 -2.07
C THR A 124 -5.36 -11.30 -0.85
N PRO A 125 -5.89 -11.02 0.36
CA PRO A 125 -5.06 -10.77 1.54
C PRO A 125 -4.31 -12.01 2.01
N HIS A 126 -3.03 -11.87 2.35
CA HIS A 126 -2.17 -12.92 2.88
C HIS A 126 -1.33 -12.38 4.03
N TRP A 127 -1.59 -12.86 5.24
CA TRP A 127 -0.88 -12.43 6.43
C TRP A 127 0.36 -13.28 6.69
N VAL A 128 1.47 -12.62 6.97
CA VAL A 128 2.73 -13.25 7.37
C VAL A 128 3.42 -12.42 8.44
N LYS A 129 4.28 -13.07 9.22
CA LYS A 129 5.19 -12.41 10.15
C LYS A 129 6.52 -12.12 9.46
N ASN A 130 6.85 -10.84 9.34
CA ASN A 130 8.12 -10.36 8.77
C ASN A 130 8.42 -8.92 9.22
N THR A 131 9.69 -8.55 9.29
CA THR A 131 10.14 -7.18 9.55
C THR A 131 11.32 -6.84 8.63
N ASP A 132 11.04 -6.17 7.53
CA ASP A 132 12.04 -5.62 6.62
C ASP A 132 12.70 -4.38 7.26
N LEU A 133 13.97 -4.51 7.62
CA LEU A 133 14.75 -3.42 8.22
C LEU A 133 14.91 -2.21 7.29
N SER A 134 14.88 -2.42 5.97
CA SER A 134 14.98 -1.31 5.02
C SER A 134 13.75 -0.41 5.05
N ILE A 135 12.58 -0.94 5.45
CA ILE A 135 11.33 -0.21 5.62
C ILE A 135 11.21 0.33 7.05
N SER A 136 11.68 -0.43 8.05
CA SER A 136 11.59 -0.06 9.46
C SER A 136 12.10 1.35 9.77
N GLY A 137 13.16 1.82 9.11
CA GLY A 137 13.65 3.19 9.29
C GLY A 137 12.60 4.27 8.97
N HIS A 138 11.80 4.08 7.91
CA HIS A 138 10.73 5.03 7.57
C HIS A 138 9.50 4.89 8.46
N ILE A 139 9.24 3.68 8.97
CA ILE A 139 8.16 3.47 9.93
C ILE A 139 8.52 4.13 11.26
N SER A 140 9.77 4.02 11.72
CA SER A 140 10.26 4.72 12.91
C SER A 140 10.18 6.25 12.76
N ASP A 141 10.53 6.78 11.60
CA ASP A 141 10.36 8.21 11.30
C ASP A 141 8.88 8.64 11.35
N ALA A 142 8.00 7.87 10.71
CA ALA A 142 6.55 8.11 10.78
C ALA A 142 6.00 7.99 12.22
N ALA A 143 6.56 7.09 13.04
CA ALA A 143 6.20 6.96 14.45
C ALA A 143 6.57 8.21 15.26
N LEU A 144 7.71 8.83 14.95
CA LEU A 144 8.10 10.10 15.57
C LEU A 144 7.11 11.20 15.20
N TRP A 145 6.72 11.33 13.93
CA TRP A 145 5.69 12.28 13.51
C TRP A 145 4.38 12.08 14.27
N VAL A 146 3.89 10.83 14.38
CA VAL A 146 2.67 10.54 15.15
C VAL A 146 2.84 10.97 16.62
N THR A 147 3.86 10.45 17.31
CA THR A 147 4.02 10.69 18.76
C THR A 147 4.31 12.15 19.10
N GLN A 148 5.05 12.88 18.26
CA GLN A 148 5.31 14.30 18.45
C GLN A 148 4.06 15.14 18.22
N THR A 149 3.35 14.91 17.11
CA THR A 149 2.14 15.67 16.79
C THR A 149 1.08 15.48 17.87
N LEU A 150 0.88 14.23 18.34
CA LEU A 150 -0.04 13.95 19.44
C LEU A 150 0.34 14.68 20.73
N LYS A 151 1.65 14.73 21.05
CA LYS A 151 2.14 15.43 22.23
C LYS A 151 1.95 16.94 22.12
N GLU A 152 2.20 17.53 20.96
CA GLU A 152 2.09 18.97 20.70
C GLU A 152 0.63 19.44 20.73
N GLU A 153 -0.27 18.67 20.12
CA GLU A 153 -1.70 18.96 20.07
C GLU A 153 -2.47 18.52 21.34
N GLY A 154 -1.81 17.81 22.26
CA GLY A 154 -2.41 17.33 23.50
C GLY A 154 -3.40 16.17 23.32
N PHE A 155 -3.26 15.38 22.25
CA PHE A 155 -4.09 14.21 21.98
C PHE A 155 -3.48 12.91 22.52
N TYR A 156 -4.32 12.00 23.02
CA TYR A 156 -3.93 10.65 23.43
C TYR A 156 -4.11 9.62 22.31
N GLU A 157 -5.22 9.74 21.57
CA GLU A 157 -5.51 8.98 20.37
C GLU A 157 -5.18 9.79 19.12
N LEU A 158 -4.91 9.11 17.99
CA LEU A 158 -4.71 9.80 16.71
C LEU A 158 -6.07 10.05 16.04
N PRO A 159 -6.57 11.31 15.99
CA PRO A 159 -7.82 11.60 15.32
C PRO A 159 -7.72 11.25 13.83
N LYS A 160 -8.84 10.82 13.24
CA LYS A 160 -8.86 10.36 11.85
C LYS A 160 -8.39 11.43 10.87
N ASP A 161 -8.82 12.68 11.05
CA ASP A 161 -8.43 13.77 10.16
C ASP A 161 -6.94 14.06 10.25
N LEU A 162 -6.39 14.04 11.48
CA LEU A 162 -4.95 14.21 11.70
C LEU A 162 -4.14 13.04 11.11
N ALA A 163 -4.64 11.81 11.18
CA ALA A 163 -4.03 10.65 10.54
C ALA A 163 -3.94 10.84 9.01
N ILE A 164 -5.02 11.34 8.39
CA ILE A 164 -5.05 11.63 6.95
C ILE A 164 -4.05 12.74 6.62
N GLU A 165 -4.06 13.84 7.37
CA GLU A 165 -3.16 14.98 7.13
C GLU A 165 -1.68 14.60 7.24
N LEU A 166 -1.31 13.88 8.29
CA LEU A 166 0.05 13.36 8.49
C LEU A 166 0.45 12.41 7.36
N ALA A 167 -0.46 11.50 6.96
CA ALA A 167 -0.18 10.58 5.86
C ALA A 167 0.06 11.33 4.55
N VAL A 168 -0.81 12.30 4.21
CA VAL A 168 -0.64 13.12 3.00
C VAL A 168 0.66 13.93 3.07
N TYR A 169 0.98 14.54 4.21
CA TYR A 169 2.24 15.25 4.39
C TYR A 169 3.44 14.33 4.14
N LEU A 170 3.52 13.17 4.81
CA LEU A 170 4.64 12.24 4.66
C LEU A 170 4.76 11.64 3.26
N ASN A 171 3.64 11.43 2.57
CA ASN A 171 3.63 10.86 1.22
C ASN A 171 3.97 11.86 0.13
N THR A 172 4.00 13.15 0.44
CA THR A 172 4.44 14.24 -0.45
C THR A 172 5.87 14.70 -0.16
N GLN A 173 6.49 14.23 0.92
CA GLN A 173 7.90 14.50 1.20
C GLN A 173 8.83 13.55 0.43
N PRO A 174 9.91 14.05 -0.20
CA PRO A 174 10.87 13.19 -0.86
C PRO A 174 11.61 12.28 0.13
N LYS A 175 11.64 10.98 -0.16
CA LYS A 175 12.40 9.97 0.57
C LYS A 175 13.68 9.61 -0.17
N ARG A 176 14.67 9.09 0.57
CA ARG A 176 15.93 8.58 0.02
C ARG A 176 16.13 7.13 0.44
N ILE A 177 16.47 6.27 -0.52
CA ILE A 177 16.86 4.88 -0.27
C ILE A 177 18.19 4.58 -0.96
N THR A 178 18.93 3.61 -0.44
CA THR A 178 20.08 3.05 -1.16
C THR A 178 19.57 1.95 -2.07
N ASN A 179 19.74 2.11 -3.38
CA ASN A 179 19.46 1.05 -4.35
C ASN A 179 20.51 -0.06 -4.16
N LYS A 180 20.07 -1.27 -3.80
CA LYS A 180 20.97 -2.39 -3.51
C LYS A 180 21.72 -2.91 -4.73
N ALA A 181 21.17 -2.74 -5.94
CA ALA A 181 21.80 -3.20 -7.18
C ALA A 181 22.90 -2.25 -7.65
N THR A 182 22.71 -0.94 -7.49
CA THR A 182 23.66 0.07 -7.97
C THR A 182 24.51 0.71 -6.87
N ALA A 183 24.21 0.42 -5.59
CA ALA A 183 24.76 1.05 -4.39
C ALA A 183 24.58 2.59 -4.33
N ARG A 184 23.77 3.17 -5.23
CA ARG A 184 23.53 4.62 -5.28
C ARG A 184 22.31 5.02 -4.45
N LYS A 185 22.35 6.25 -3.93
CA LYS A 185 21.17 6.87 -3.30
C LYS A 185 20.18 7.28 -4.37
N GLU A 186 18.94 6.83 -4.23
CA GLU A 186 17.82 7.24 -5.07
C GLU A 186 16.89 8.12 -4.24
N LYS A 187 16.42 9.22 -4.85
CA LYS A 187 15.43 10.13 -4.26
C LYS A 187 14.12 9.97 -5.04
N PHE A 188 13.01 9.88 -4.32
CA PHE A 188 11.68 9.76 -4.91
C PHE A 188 10.62 10.31 -3.96
N THR A 189 9.45 10.66 -4.50
CA THR A 189 8.27 11.01 -3.71
C THR A 189 7.36 9.78 -3.59
N PRO A 190 6.91 9.38 -2.39
CA PRO A 190 6.12 8.16 -2.20
C PRO A 190 4.87 8.09 -3.07
N ILE A 191 4.10 9.18 -3.14
CA ILE A 191 2.87 9.23 -3.93
C ILE A 191 3.13 9.06 -5.44
N GLU A 192 4.17 9.68 -5.98
CA GLU A 192 4.55 9.53 -7.40
C GLU A 192 4.92 8.09 -7.72
N ARG A 193 5.71 7.47 -6.83
CA ARG A 193 6.15 6.09 -7.01
C ARG A 193 5.00 5.09 -6.86
N LEU A 194 4.08 5.31 -5.92
CA LEU A 194 2.91 4.45 -5.78
C LEU A 194 1.96 4.60 -6.98
N LEU A 195 1.73 5.82 -7.46
CA LEU A 195 0.92 6.09 -8.65
C LEU A 195 1.47 5.33 -9.87
N SER A 196 2.78 5.45 -10.12
CA SER A 196 3.45 4.74 -11.21
C SER A 196 3.30 3.22 -11.08
N TYR A 197 3.41 2.69 -9.86
CA TYR A 197 3.18 1.27 -9.60
C TYR A 197 1.73 0.86 -9.91
N CYS A 198 0.73 1.60 -9.41
CA CYS A 198 -0.68 1.34 -9.69
C CYS A 198 -1.01 1.38 -11.19
N GLN A 199 -0.49 2.37 -11.92
CA GLN A 199 -0.64 2.46 -13.37
C GLN A 199 -0.02 1.25 -14.09
N SER A 200 1.13 0.76 -13.60
CA SER A 200 1.76 -0.44 -14.15
C SER A 200 0.92 -1.70 -13.94
N LEU A 201 0.26 -1.84 -12.77
CA LEU A 201 -0.65 -2.96 -12.49
C LEU A 201 -1.85 -2.98 -13.44
N ILE A 202 -2.47 -1.82 -13.66
CA ILE A 202 -3.61 -1.68 -14.58
C ILE A 202 -3.19 -2.02 -16.01
N THR A 203 -2.06 -1.48 -16.46
CA THR A 203 -1.54 -1.70 -17.83
C THR A 203 -1.24 -3.18 -18.07
N ASN A 204 -0.60 -3.87 -17.12
CA ASN A 204 -0.27 -5.28 -17.26
C ASN A 204 -1.53 -6.15 -17.32
N ARG A 205 -2.53 -5.86 -16.46
CA ARG A 205 -3.81 -6.57 -16.50
C ARG A 205 -4.55 -6.39 -17.83
N GLN A 206 -4.52 -5.19 -18.41
CA GLN A 206 -5.12 -4.95 -19.73
C GLN A 206 -4.44 -5.76 -20.84
N ARG A 207 -3.12 -5.94 -20.76
CA ARG A 207 -2.38 -6.82 -21.71
C ARG A 207 -2.77 -8.29 -21.54
N ASP A 208 -2.91 -8.76 -20.31
CA ASP A 208 -3.30 -10.15 -20.04
C ASP A 208 -4.73 -10.45 -20.52
N HIS A 209 -5.67 -9.50 -20.37
CA HIS A 209 -7.02 -9.61 -20.92
C HIS A 209 -7.10 -9.39 -22.44
N GLY A 210 -6.18 -8.61 -23.03
CA GLY A 210 -6.09 -8.42 -24.48
C GLY A 210 -5.52 -9.63 -25.23
N GLN A 211 -4.93 -10.61 -24.53
CA GLN A 211 -4.43 -11.85 -25.11
C GLN A 211 -5.39 -13.05 -24.95
N SER A 212 -6.48 -12.92 -24.19
CA SER A 212 -7.54 -13.93 -24.19
C SER A 212 -8.40 -13.76 -25.43
N ASN A 213 -8.16 -14.62 -26.43
CA ASN A 213 -8.91 -14.82 -27.68
C ASN A 213 -10.37 -14.31 -27.66
N GLU A 214 -10.61 -13.12 -28.19
CA GLU A 214 -11.84 -12.88 -28.96
C GLU A 214 -11.59 -13.43 -30.36
N ILE A 215 -11.99 -14.69 -30.58
CA ILE A 215 -12.39 -15.09 -31.93
C ILE A 215 -13.63 -14.24 -32.22
N VAL A 216 -13.41 -13.07 -32.82
CA VAL A 216 -14.50 -12.27 -33.37
C VAL A 216 -15.13 -13.13 -34.45
N ASP A 217 -16.28 -13.72 -34.16
CA ASP A 217 -17.12 -14.36 -35.16
C ASP A 217 -17.60 -13.27 -36.13
N THR A 218 -16.85 -13.13 -37.21
CA THR A 218 -17.11 -12.15 -38.27
C THR A 218 -18.29 -12.55 -39.17
N SER A 219 -18.98 -13.65 -38.87
CA SER A 219 -20.13 -14.15 -39.66
C SER A 219 -21.29 -13.16 -39.78
N ASN A 220 -21.36 -12.14 -38.91
CA ASN A 220 -22.40 -11.09 -38.92
C ASN A 220 -21.91 -9.71 -39.36
N ILE A 221 -20.66 -9.56 -39.82
CA ILE A 221 -20.13 -8.27 -40.29
C ILE A 221 -20.47 -8.12 -41.77
N ILE A 222 -21.52 -7.36 -42.08
CA ILE A 222 -21.82 -6.94 -43.45
C ILE A 222 -20.83 -5.84 -43.83
N ASN A 223 -20.02 -6.09 -44.87
CA ASN A 223 -19.05 -5.14 -45.37
C ASN A 223 -19.74 -4.13 -46.29
N PHE A 224 -19.64 -2.84 -46.00
CA PHE A 224 -20.29 -1.78 -46.80
C PHE A 224 -19.74 -1.70 -48.24
N SER A 225 -18.60 -2.33 -48.53
CA SER A 225 -18.09 -2.52 -49.90
C SER A 225 -18.99 -3.38 -50.78
N ASP A 226 -19.81 -4.25 -50.18
CA ASP A 226 -20.67 -5.19 -50.88
C ASP A 226 -21.99 -4.54 -51.33
N TYR A 227 -22.24 -3.30 -50.89
CA TYR A 227 -23.31 -2.43 -51.38
C TYR A 227 -22.78 -1.46 -52.46
N ARG A 228 -22.38 -2.00 -53.61
CA ARG A 228 -22.41 -1.23 -54.88
C ARG A 228 -23.49 -1.81 -55.78
N LYS A 229 -24.70 -1.25 -55.66
CA LYS A 229 -25.78 -1.42 -56.64
C LYS A 229 -25.78 -0.23 -57.60
N GLY A 230 -25.90 -0.53 -58.88
CA GLY A 230 -26.44 0.37 -59.92
C GLY A 230 -25.39 1.14 -60.67
#